data_AF-V9L1N7-F1
#
_entry.id   AF-V9L1N7-F1
#
_cell.length_a   1.000
_cell.length_b   1.000
_cell.length_c   1.000
_cell.angle_alpha   90.00
_cell.angle_beta   90.00
_cell.angle_gamma   90.00
#
_symmetry.space_group_name_H-M   'P 1'
#
loop_
_entity.id
_entity.type
_entity.pdbx_description
1 polymer ?
#
loop_
_entity_poly.entity_id
_entity_poly.type
_entity_poly.pdbx_seq_one_letter_code
_entity_poly.pdbx_strand_id
1 'polypeptide(L)'
;DTCSKDTYALEQSLDFVRSSLTKVDETEYICPDGSYAIHDEMPFAITGVIGGSYSDVSIQVANLLRLFQIPQISYASTSAKLSDKSRYDYFARTVPPDFYQAKAMSDILRFFNWTYVSTVASEGDYGETGIEAFEYEARSRNICIATSEKVGRSMNKKTYDAVIRALMQKPNAKVVVLFTKSEDARELLAASHRLNASFLWVASDGWGALENVVKGNERVAEGALTIELSAYPIREFARYFVNLEPYNNSRNSWFREFWEQRFHCSLQTLRCERYSLKKGKFEQESKIMFVVNAVYAMAHALHNMQRALCPNTTKICENMRPVNGKKFYKDYILKVQFDAPFRPQDTSSEVRFDKYGDGIGHYNIFNFQSVNGKFSYRKVGYWGEDLILSTDLIP
;
A
#
# COMPACT_ATOMS: atom_id res chain seq x y z
N ASP A 1 4.12 14.38 1.84
CA ASP A 1 4.03 13.48 0.67
C ASP A 1 5.29 12.61 0.63
N THR A 2 5.20 11.37 0.15
CA THR A 2 6.36 10.48 -0.03
C THR A 2 6.94 10.55 -1.44
N CYS A 3 6.20 11.12 -2.40
CA CYS A 3 6.56 11.15 -3.83
C CYS A 3 6.98 9.77 -4.40
N SER A 4 6.44 8.69 -3.83
CA SER A 4 6.79 7.30 -4.15
C SER A 4 8.29 6.97 -4.02
N LYS A 5 9.05 7.78 -3.28
CA LYS A 5 10.50 7.65 -3.10
C LYS A 5 10.83 7.57 -1.62
N ASP A 6 11.54 6.52 -1.27
CA ASP A 6 12.03 6.22 0.08
C ASP A 6 12.99 7.28 0.62
N THR A 7 13.91 7.79 -0.20
CA THR A 7 14.83 8.88 0.19
C THR A 7 14.08 10.18 0.50
N TYR A 8 13.11 10.55 -0.35
CA TYR A 8 12.28 11.73 -0.12
C TYR A 8 11.38 11.55 1.10
N ALA A 9 10.77 10.37 1.26
CA ALA A 9 9.96 10.07 2.44
C ALA A 9 10.77 10.11 3.74
N LEU A 10 12.04 9.68 3.71
CA LEU A 10 12.93 9.78 4.86
C LEU A 10 13.22 11.24 5.24
N GLU A 11 13.50 12.09 4.26
CA GLU A 11 13.69 13.53 4.46
C GLU A 11 12.45 14.17 5.10
N GLN A 12 11.26 13.89 4.57
CA GLN A 12 10.00 14.39 5.12
C GLN A 12 9.71 13.83 6.52
N SER A 13 10.13 12.60 6.81
CA SER A 13 9.92 11.96 8.12
C SER A 13 10.78 12.57 9.23
N LEU A 14 11.79 13.37 8.89
CA LEU A 14 12.52 14.16 9.88
C LEU A 14 11.58 15.12 10.64
N ASP A 15 10.52 15.61 9.99
CA ASP A 15 9.52 16.46 10.63
C ASP A 15 8.82 15.75 11.81
N PHE A 16 8.66 14.42 11.74
CA PHE A 16 8.00 13.65 12.81
C PHE A 16 8.85 13.56 14.08
N VAL A 17 10.18 13.65 13.95
CA VAL A 17 11.13 13.49 15.06
C VAL A 17 11.66 14.82 15.56
N ARG A 18 11.47 15.93 14.83
CA ARG A 18 11.92 17.28 15.22
C ARG A 18 11.52 17.64 16.64
N SER A 19 10.27 17.40 17.03
CA SER A 19 9.77 17.68 18.39
C SER A 19 10.45 16.86 19.50
N SER A 20 10.95 15.67 19.17
CA SER A 20 11.72 14.84 20.10
C SER A 20 13.18 15.27 20.19
N LEU A 21 13.68 16.01 19.18
CA LEU A 21 15.03 16.57 19.11
C LEU A 21 15.12 17.97 19.74
N THR A 22 14.05 18.77 19.67
CA THR A 22 13.97 20.13 20.19
C THR A 22 13.70 20.21 21.69
N LYS A 23 14.04 19.17 22.48
CA LYS A 23 14.20 19.31 23.93
C LYS A 23 15.48 20.11 24.21
N VAL A 24 15.46 21.37 23.80
CA VAL A 24 16.47 22.36 24.14
C VAL A 24 16.08 22.91 25.50
N ASP A 25 17.04 22.95 26.43
CA ASP A 25 16.83 23.50 27.76
C ASP A 25 16.46 24.98 27.61
N GLU A 26 15.23 25.37 27.96
CA GLU A 26 14.70 26.74 27.82
C GLU A 26 15.54 27.78 28.61
N THR A 27 16.43 27.30 29.48
CA THR A 27 17.30 28.09 30.35
C THR A 27 18.57 28.60 29.65
N GLU A 28 18.93 28.12 28.45
CA GLU A 28 20.20 28.44 27.80
C GLU A 28 20.18 29.68 26.87
N TYR A 29 19.01 30.24 26.55
CA TYR A 29 18.90 31.34 25.57
C TYR A 29 18.21 32.57 26.16
N ILE A 30 19.03 33.45 26.73
CA ILE A 30 18.63 34.80 27.15
C ILE A 30 19.07 35.77 26.05
N CYS A 31 18.11 36.50 25.49
CA CYS A 31 18.37 37.56 24.53
C CYS A 31 19.24 38.66 25.17
N PRO A 32 19.98 39.47 24.39
CA PRO A 32 20.83 40.54 24.95
C PRO A 32 20.11 41.54 25.85
N ASP A 33 18.78 41.62 25.75
CA ASP A 33 17.89 42.45 26.56
C ASP A 33 17.36 41.77 27.84
N GLY A 34 17.78 40.54 28.12
CA GLY A 34 17.34 39.77 29.28
C GLY A 34 16.00 39.03 29.09
N SER A 35 15.40 39.09 27.89
CA SER A 35 14.18 38.36 27.57
C SER A 35 14.45 36.90 27.19
N TYR A 36 13.46 36.02 27.35
CA TYR A 36 13.52 34.64 26.86
C TYR A 36 13.18 34.62 25.37
N ALA A 37 13.88 33.76 24.61
CA ALA A 37 13.58 33.55 23.20
C ALA A 37 12.13 33.02 23.03
N ILE A 38 11.32 33.73 22.24
CA ILE A 38 9.97 33.27 21.86
C ILE A 38 10.14 32.37 20.63
N HIS A 39 10.02 31.06 20.81
CA HIS A 39 9.95 30.11 19.70
C HIS A 39 8.53 30.11 19.12
N ASP A 40 8.39 30.59 17.89
CA ASP A 40 7.07 30.87 17.28
C ASP A 40 6.22 29.61 17.01
N GLU A 41 6.82 28.44 16.82
CA GLU A 41 6.06 27.17 16.72
C GLU A 41 6.90 25.99 17.24
N MET A 42 6.65 25.53 18.46
CA MET A 42 7.18 24.24 18.89
C MET A 42 6.51 23.14 18.04
N PRO A 43 7.27 22.31 17.31
CA PRO A 43 6.68 21.25 16.50
C PRO A 43 5.88 20.29 17.38
N PHE A 44 4.69 19.89 16.92
CA PHE A 44 3.85 18.96 17.67
C PHE A 44 4.54 17.60 17.85
N ALA A 45 4.47 17.05 19.07
CA ALA A 45 4.93 15.70 19.34
C ALA A 45 4.07 14.68 18.59
N ILE A 46 4.68 13.88 17.71
CA ILE A 46 3.98 12.84 16.96
C ILE A 46 3.83 11.60 17.83
N THR A 47 2.58 11.22 18.11
CA THR A 47 2.28 10.05 18.94
C THR A 47 2.41 8.73 18.17
N GLY A 48 2.17 8.76 16.87
CA GLY A 48 2.29 7.61 15.97
C GLY A 48 2.06 8.05 14.53
N VAL A 49 2.56 7.25 13.58
CA VAL A 49 2.51 7.54 12.14
C VAL A 49 1.62 6.53 11.45
N ILE A 50 0.66 6.99 10.65
CA ILE A 50 -0.07 6.16 9.69
C ILE A 50 0.54 6.41 8.32
N GLY A 51 1.20 5.41 7.75
CA GLY A 51 1.79 5.62 6.44
C GLY A 51 2.86 4.65 6.01
N GLY A 52 3.42 5.01 4.84
CA GLY A 52 4.23 4.16 4.01
C GLY A 52 3.34 3.26 3.15
N SER A 53 3.22 3.62 1.87
CA SER A 53 2.48 2.82 0.90
C SER A 53 3.39 1.73 0.34
N TYR A 54 4.42 2.14 -0.41
CA TYR A 54 5.47 1.25 -0.88
C TYR A 54 6.34 0.74 0.28
N SER A 55 6.69 -0.55 0.22
CA SER A 55 7.48 -1.20 1.26
C SER A 55 8.84 -0.53 1.51
N ASP A 56 9.53 -0.10 0.45
CA ASP A 56 10.82 0.62 0.56
C ASP A 56 10.67 1.90 1.41
N VAL A 57 9.56 2.62 1.22
CA VAL A 57 9.25 3.83 2.01
C VAL A 57 9.00 3.45 3.46
N SER A 58 8.15 2.46 3.72
CA SER A 58 7.87 2.00 5.08
C SER A 58 9.12 1.56 5.81
N ILE A 59 10.03 0.84 5.15
CA ILE A 59 11.29 0.37 5.73
C ILE A 59 12.17 1.55 6.16
N GLN A 60 12.38 2.51 5.26
CA GLN A 60 13.23 3.67 5.57
C GLN A 60 12.62 4.55 6.67
N VAL A 61 11.31 4.77 6.65
CA VAL A 61 10.60 5.51 7.69
C VAL A 61 10.65 4.75 9.03
N ALA A 62 10.42 3.44 9.04
CA ALA A 62 10.47 2.62 10.25
C ALA A 62 11.87 2.61 10.89
N ASN A 63 12.93 2.60 10.07
CA ASN A 63 14.32 2.69 10.53
C ASN A 63 14.61 4.00 11.26
N LEU A 64 13.98 5.11 10.86
CA LEU A 64 14.07 6.39 11.57
C LEU A 64 13.21 6.39 12.84
N LEU A 65 11.92 6.06 12.70
CA LEU A 65 10.92 6.20 13.78
C LEU A 65 11.23 5.33 14.99
N ARG A 66 11.84 4.14 14.80
CA ARG A 66 12.24 3.26 15.91
C ARG A 66 13.25 3.92 16.85
N LEU A 67 14.12 4.80 16.36
CA LEU A 67 15.13 5.50 17.17
C LEU A 67 14.48 6.44 18.19
N PHE A 68 13.29 6.96 17.85
CA PHE A 68 12.49 7.86 18.68
C PHE A 68 11.29 7.15 19.32
N GLN A 69 11.22 5.82 19.19
CA GLN A 69 10.15 4.98 19.74
C GLN A 69 8.75 5.38 19.23
N ILE A 70 8.64 5.94 18.02
CA ILE A 70 7.37 6.37 17.44
C ILE A 70 6.74 5.17 16.71
N PRO A 71 5.56 4.69 17.13
CA PRO A 71 4.90 3.59 16.45
C PRO A 71 4.43 3.98 15.04
N GLN A 72 4.51 3.04 14.11
CA GLN A 72 4.04 3.21 12.73
C GLN A 72 3.03 2.11 12.38
N ILE A 73 1.92 2.47 11.73
CA ILE A 73 0.98 1.52 11.13
C ILE A 73 0.90 1.78 9.62
N SER A 74 1.42 0.87 8.80
CA SER A 74 1.24 0.94 7.35
C SER A 74 -0.11 0.34 6.93
N TYR A 75 -0.69 0.90 5.87
CA TYR A 75 -1.94 0.44 5.27
C TYR A 75 -1.75 -0.31 3.95
N ALA A 76 -0.50 -0.48 3.47
CA ALA A 76 -0.25 -1.05 2.14
C ALA A 76 1.11 -1.75 1.97
N SER A 77 2.09 -1.58 2.86
CA SER A 77 3.41 -2.19 2.69
C SER A 77 3.42 -3.67 3.08
N THR A 78 3.53 -4.55 2.10
CA THR A 78 3.41 -6.01 2.26
C THR A 78 4.74 -6.75 2.32
N SER A 79 5.90 -6.10 2.14
CA SER A 79 7.20 -6.79 2.17
C SER A 79 7.39 -7.64 3.43
N ALA A 80 7.84 -8.89 3.27
CA ALA A 80 8.05 -9.80 4.39
C ALA A 80 9.15 -9.32 5.37
N LYS A 81 10.08 -8.47 4.92
CA LYS A 81 11.12 -7.88 5.78
C LYS A 81 10.53 -7.13 6.98
N LEU A 82 9.40 -6.44 6.80
CA LEU A 82 8.76 -5.63 7.84
C LEU A 82 8.21 -6.44 9.04
N SER A 83 8.11 -7.76 8.90
CA SER A 83 7.75 -8.68 10.00
C SER A 83 8.92 -8.91 10.98
N ASP A 84 10.16 -8.60 10.61
CA ASP A 84 11.34 -8.76 11.48
C ASP A 84 11.36 -7.73 12.61
N LYS A 85 10.92 -8.14 13.81
CA LYS A 85 10.90 -7.29 15.01
C LYS A 85 12.26 -7.07 15.69
N SER A 86 13.33 -7.67 15.18
CA SER A 86 14.68 -7.23 15.57
C SER A 86 15.08 -5.91 14.90
N ARG A 87 14.48 -5.64 13.72
CA ARG A 87 14.75 -4.45 12.90
C ARG A 87 13.63 -3.41 12.93
N TYR A 88 12.37 -3.86 12.93
CA TYR A 88 11.19 -3.00 12.81
C TYR A 88 10.27 -3.16 14.04
N ASP A 89 10.83 -2.92 15.22
CA ASP A 89 10.22 -3.17 16.53
C ASP A 89 9.06 -2.24 16.91
N TYR A 90 8.79 -1.22 16.08
CA TYR A 90 7.69 -0.24 16.23
C TYR A 90 6.73 -0.22 15.04
N PHE A 91 6.88 -1.15 14.10
CA PHE A 91 6.10 -1.20 12.87
C PHE A 91 4.98 -2.24 12.98
N ALA A 92 3.75 -1.84 12.72
CA ALA A 92 2.62 -2.72 12.44
C ALA A 92 2.00 -2.38 11.08
N ARG A 93 1.10 -3.22 10.59
CA ARG A 93 0.37 -2.98 9.35
C ARG A 93 -0.96 -3.69 9.32
N THR A 94 -1.96 -3.05 8.74
CA THR A 94 -3.31 -3.63 8.59
C THR A 94 -3.42 -4.59 7.40
N VAL A 95 -2.36 -4.71 6.60
CA VAL A 95 -2.24 -5.63 5.48
C VAL A 95 -1.33 -6.82 5.86
N PRO A 96 -1.54 -8.00 5.26
CA PRO A 96 -0.67 -9.18 5.44
C PRO A 96 0.69 -9.05 4.73
N PRO A 97 1.70 -9.87 5.13
CA PRO A 97 2.95 -10.01 4.40
C PRO A 97 2.78 -10.71 3.04
N ASP A 98 3.67 -10.38 2.10
CA ASP A 98 3.76 -10.94 0.75
C ASP A 98 4.01 -12.45 0.72
N PHE A 99 4.44 -13.06 1.82
CA PHE A 99 4.58 -14.51 1.93
C PHE A 99 3.25 -15.23 1.59
N TYR A 100 2.12 -14.71 2.08
CA TYR A 100 0.81 -15.28 1.77
C TYR A 100 0.39 -15.01 0.32
N GLN A 101 0.73 -13.83 -0.22
CA GLN A 101 0.49 -13.51 -1.63
C GLN A 101 1.29 -14.43 -2.57
N ALA A 102 2.58 -14.64 -2.30
CA ALA A 102 3.44 -15.56 -3.05
C ALA A 102 2.92 -17.00 -3.03
N LYS A 103 2.41 -17.45 -1.87
CA LYS A 103 1.74 -18.75 -1.74
C LYS A 103 0.49 -18.82 -2.62
N ALA A 104 -0.37 -17.80 -2.58
CA ALA A 104 -1.57 -17.71 -3.42
C ALA A 104 -1.24 -17.75 -4.92
N MET A 105 -0.22 -16.99 -5.36
CA MET A 105 0.23 -17.01 -6.76
C MET A 105 0.70 -18.41 -7.17
N SER A 106 1.49 -19.07 -6.31
CA SER A 106 2.00 -20.41 -6.59
C SER A 106 0.90 -21.48 -6.62
N ASP A 107 -0.13 -21.34 -5.77
CA ASP A 107 -1.32 -22.20 -5.79
C ASP A 107 -2.11 -22.02 -7.10
N ILE A 108 -2.24 -20.80 -7.63
CA ILE A 108 -2.90 -20.54 -8.93
C ILE A 108 -2.15 -21.26 -10.05
N LEU A 109 -0.82 -21.11 -10.11
CA LEU A 109 -0.01 -21.79 -11.13
C LEU A 109 -0.15 -23.31 -11.03
N ARG A 110 -0.14 -23.84 -9.80
CA ARG A 110 -0.31 -25.27 -9.55
C ARG A 110 -1.68 -25.78 -9.99
N PHE A 111 -2.74 -25.01 -9.71
CA PHE A 111 -4.11 -25.35 -10.10
C PHE A 111 -4.25 -25.52 -11.62
N PHE A 112 -3.66 -24.63 -12.41
CA PHE A 112 -3.67 -24.70 -13.88
C PHE A 112 -2.56 -25.59 -14.48
N ASN A 113 -1.76 -26.27 -13.65
CA ASN A 113 -0.59 -27.05 -14.07
C ASN A 113 0.44 -26.25 -14.89
N TRP A 114 0.60 -24.96 -14.61
CA TRP A 114 1.64 -24.13 -15.22
C TRP A 114 2.98 -24.35 -14.50
N THR A 115 3.73 -25.34 -14.97
CA THR A 115 4.98 -25.80 -14.35
C THR A 115 6.24 -25.15 -14.92
N TYR A 116 6.11 -24.31 -15.96
CA TYR A 116 7.24 -23.61 -16.58
C TYR A 116 6.86 -22.16 -16.87
N VAL A 117 7.35 -21.24 -16.04
CA VAL A 117 6.95 -19.82 -16.04
C VAL A 117 8.16 -18.90 -16.05
N SER A 118 8.00 -17.66 -16.47
CA SER A 118 9.03 -16.61 -16.30
C SER A 118 8.62 -15.66 -15.19
N THR A 119 9.58 -14.98 -14.56
CA THR A 119 9.33 -14.04 -13.47
C THR A 119 9.88 -12.66 -13.81
N VAL A 120 9.18 -11.60 -13.39
CA VAL A 120 9.70 -10.23 -13.39
C VAL A 120 9.41 -9.58 -12.05
N ALA A 121 10.42 -8.96 -11.45
CA ALA A 121 10.32 -8.30 -10.16
C ALA A 121 10.79 -6.84 -10.21
N SER A 122 10.14 -5.96 -9.45
CA SER A 122 10.66 -4.60 -9.25
C SER A 122 11.86 -4.61 -8.32
N GLU A 123 12.87 -3.80 -8.63
CA GLU A 123 13.95 -3.48 -7.69
C GLU A 123 13.38 -2.82 -6.43
N GLY A 124 13.94 -3.22 -5.29
CA GLY A 124 13.50 -2.80 -3.96
C GLY A 124 12.88 -3.94 -3.16
N ASP A 125 12.58 -3.64 -1.90
CA ASP A 125 12.16 -4.60 -0.90
C ASP A 125 10.80 -5.23 -1.18
N TYR A 126 9.94 -4.58 -1.98
CA TYR A 126 8.67 -5.19 -2.40
C TYR A 126 8.90 -6.31 -3.43
N GLY A 127 9.43 -5.97 -4.61
CA GLY A 127 9.52 -6.92 -5.71
C GLY A 127 10.53 -8.03 -5.46
N GLU A 128 11.69 -7.73 -4.88
CA GLU A 128 12.72 -8.74 -4.62
C GLU A 128 12.30 -9.75 -3.57
N THR A 129 11.79 -9.29 -2.42
CA THR A 129 11.37 -10.22 -1.35
C THR A 129 10.10 -10.98 -1.69
N GLY A 130 9.19 -10.33 -2.44
CA GLY A 130 7.99 -10.96 -2.94
C GLY A 130 8.30 -12.06 -3.96
N ILE A 131 9.19 -11.79 -4.91
CA ILE A 131 9.58 -12.82 -5.88
C ILE A 131 10.38 -13.93 -5.22
N GLU A 132 11.30 -13.65 -4.29
CA GLU A 132 12.03 -14.68 -3.53
C GLU A 132 11.07 -15.62 -2.78
N ALA A 133 10.03 -15.07 -2.14
CA ALA A 133 8.98 -15.87 -1.50
C ALA A 133 8.21 -16.72 -2.53
N PHE A 134 7.91 -16.17 -3.70
CA PHE A 134 7.29 -16.91 -4.79
C PHE A 134 8.19 -18.04 -5.30
N GLU A 135 9.49 -17.81 -5.51
CA GLU A 135 10.41 -18.85 -5.97
C GLU A 135 10.48 -20.02 -4.98
N TYR A 136 10.44 -19.73 -3.68
CA TYR A 136 10.38 -20.74 -2.63
C TYR A 136 9.09 -21.57 -2.71
N GLU A 137 7.93 -20.93 -2.82
CA GLU A 137 6.62 -21.60 -2.92
C GLU A 137 6.41 -22.31 -4.27
N ALA A 138 7.05 -21.84 -5.33
CA ALA A 138 7.07 -22.47 -6.65
C ALA A 138 7.88 -23.78 -6.62
N ARG A 139 9.05 -23.78 -5.98
CA ARG A 139 9.89 -24.98 -5.81
C ARG A 139 9.15 -26.07 -5.04
N SER A 140 8.44 -25.72 -3.95
CA SER A 140 7.66 -26.69 -3.17
C SER A 140 6.47 -27.31 -3.95
N ARG A 141 6.08 -26.70 -5.08
CA ARG A 141 4.99 -27.15 -5.97
C ARG A 141 5.47 -27.71 -7.32
N ASN A 142 6.78 -27.94 -7.48
CA ASN A 142 7.41 -28.41 -8.72
C ASN A 142 7.16 -27.49 -9.92
N ILE A 143 7.25 -26.18 -9.71
CA ILE A 143 7.18 -25.16 -10.77
C ILE A 143 8.60 -24.64 -11.04
N CYS A 144 9.02 -24.69 -12.31
CA CYS A 144 10.32 -24.24 -12.78
C CYS A 144 10.24 -22.81 -13.32
N ILE A 145 11.30 -22.03 -13.07
CA ILE A 145 11.45 -20.66 -13.56
C ILE A 145 12.38 -20.66 -14.77
N ALA A 146 11.87 -20.20 -15.91
CA ALA A 146 12.55 -20.22 -17.20
C ALA A 146 13.58 -19.09 -17.36
N THR A 147 13.22 -17.89 -16.89
CA THR A 147 14.08 -16.72 -16.74
C THR A 147 13.52 -15.85 -15.62
N SER A 148 14.40 -15.12 -14.94
CA SER A 148 14.03 -14.19 -13.86
C SER A 148 14.63 -12.83 -14.19
N GLU A 149 13.76 -11.87 -14.48
CA GLU A 149 14.12 -10.51 -14.87
C GLU A 149 13.80 -9.51 -13.76
N LYS A 150 14.49 -8.37 -13.78
CA LYS A 150 14.25 -7.27 -12.83
C LYS A 150 14.02 -5.96 -13.55
N VAL A 151 13.17 -5.11 -12.97
CA VAL A 151 12.88 -3.75 -13.46
C VAL A 151 13.07 -2.71 -12.36
N GLY A 152 13.69 -1.58 -12.68
CA GLY A 152 14.12 -0.58 -11.71
C GLY A 152 13.56 0.82 -11.95
N ARG A 153 13.55 1.65 -10.89
CA ARG A 153 12.93 3.00 -10.87
C ARG A 153 13.48 3.99 -11.92
N SER A 154 14.68 3.76 -12.45
CA SER A 154 15.33 4.63 -13.44
C SER A 154 15.46 3.99 -14.83
N MET A 155 14.73 2.90 -15.07
CA MET A 155 14.75 2.25 -16.37
C MET A 155 14.05 3.08 -17.42
N ASN A 156 14.71 3.22 -18.57
CA ASN A 156 14.11 3.85 -19.74
C ASN A 156 13.30 2.82 -20.54
N LYS A 157 12.51 3.29 -21.50
CA LYS A 157 11.66 2.44 -22.35
C LYS A 157 12.43 1.30 -23.04
N LYS A 158 13.70 1.51 -23.42
CA LYS A 158 14.52 0.48 -24.07
C LYS A 158 14.86 -0.68 -23.13
N THR A 159 15.02 -0.40 -21.84
CA THR A 159 15.29 -1.44 -20.85
C THR A 159 14.06 -2.33 -20.64
N TYR A 160 12.86 -1.76 -20.56
CA TYR A 160 11.62 -2.54 -20.55
C TYR A 160 11.46 -3.39 -21.83
N ASP A 161 11.79 -2.83 -23.00
CA ASP A 161 11.79 -3.60 -24.25
C ASP A 161 12.81 -4.76 -24.20
N ALA A 162 13.95 -4.60 -23.53
CA ALA A 162 14.94 -5.68 -23.36
C ALA A 162 14.41 -6.81 -22.47
N VAL A 163 13.70 -6.48 -21.39
CA VAL A 163 13.03 -7.46 -20.52
C VAL A 163 12.02 -8.28 -21.32
N ILE A 164 11.16 -7.63 -22.11
CA ILE A 164 10.20 -8.34 -22.97
C ILE A 164 10.91 -9.25 -23.98
N ARG A 165 12.01 -8.80 -24.60
CA ARG A 165 12.81 -9.66 -25.49
C ARG A 165 13.40 -10.86 -24.76
N ALA A 166 13.89 -10.70 -23.53
CA ALA A 166 14.40 -11.81 -22.71
C ALA A 166 13.29 -12.84 -22.40
N LEU A 167 12.08 -12.38 -22.08
CA LEU A 167 10.91 -13.26 -21.91
C LEU A 167 10.57 -14.01 -23.21
N MET A 168 10.60 -13.34 -24.36
CA MET A 168 10.34 -13.96 -25.67
C MET A 168 11.37 -15.03 -26.06
N GLN A 169 12.59 -14.99 -25.51
CA GLN A 169 13.61 -16.04 -25.72
C GLN A 169 13.24 -17.36 -25.02
N LYS A 170 12.21 -17.38 -24.17
CA LYS A 170 11.67 -18.58 -23.50
C LYS A 170 10.26 -18.91 -24.01
N PRO A 171 10.09 -19.32 -25.28
CA PRO A 171 8.77 -19.43 -25.92
C PRO A 171 7.83 -20.44 -25.27
N ASN A 172 8.35 -21.42 -24.54
CA ASN A 172 7.58 -22.42 -23.78
C ASN A 172 7.00 -21.86 -22.48
N ALA A 173 7.58 -20.78 -21.93
CA ALA A 173 7.09 -20.11 -20.74
C ALA A 173 6.07 -19.03 -21.14
N LYS A 174 4.83 -19.45 -21.43
CA LYS A 174 3.74 -18.53 -21.82
C LYS A 174 3.21 -17.68 -20.66
N VAL A 175 3.41 -18.16 -19.43
CA VAL A 175 2.96 -17.49 -18.22
C VAL A 175 4.11 -16.67 -17.64
N VAL A 176 3.84 -15.40 -17.33
CA VAL A 176 4.79 -14.47 -16.72
C VAL A 176 4.24 -13.99 -15.39
N VAL A 177 4.97 -14.30 -14.32
CA VAL A 177 4.66 -13.92 -12.95
C VAL A 177 5.27 -12.54 -12.66
N LEU A 178 4.44 -11.60 -12.21
CA LEU A 178 4.85 -10.22 -11.95
C LEU A 178 4.75 -9.87 -10.45
N PHE A 179 5.91 -9.62 -9.85
CA PHE A 179 6.04 -9.03 -8.51
C PHE A 179 6.56 -7.59 -8.62
N THR A 180 5.73 -6.70 -9.17
CA THR A 180 6.16 -5.37 -9.61
C THR A 180 5.29 -4.26 -9.01
N LYS A 181 5.89 -3.08 -8.84
CA LYS A 181 5.17 -1.84 -8.51
C LYS A 181 4.23 -1.44 -9.65
N SER A 182 3.26 -0.58 -9.37
CA SER A 182 2.22 -0.20 -10.32
C SER A 182 2.77 0.49 -11.58
N GLU A 183 3.80 1.33 -11.41
CA GLU A 183 4.44 2.05 -12.50
C GLU A 183 5.22 1.09 -13.41
N ASP A 184 5.94 0.15 -12.80
CA ASP A 184 6.75 -0.82 -13.53
C ASP A 184 5.87 -1.83 -14.29
N ALA A 185 4.75 -2.28 -13.69
CA ALA A 185 3.76 -3.12 -14.36
C ALA A 185 3.20 -2.43 -15.62
N ARG A 186 2.88 -1.13 -15.50
CA ARG A 186 2.37 -0.33 -16.62
C ARG A 186 3.38 -0.19 -17.75
N GLU A 187 4.65 0.08 -17.43
CA GLU A 187 5.69 0.22 -18.44
C GLU A 187 6.05 -1.12 -19.11
N LEU A 188 5.98 -2.24 -18.37
CA LEU A 188 6.10 -3.59 -18.94
C LEU A 188 4.98 -3.90 -19.94
N LEU A 189 3.72 -3.59 -19.61
CA LEU A 189 2.61 -3.75 -20.54
C LEU A 189 2.77 -2.88 -21.79
N ALA A 190 3.21 -1.63 -21.61
CA ALA A 190 3.49 -0.73 -22.72
C ALA A 190 4.63 -1.26 -23.62
N ALA A 191 5.67 -1.87 -23.04
CA ALA A 191 6.75 -2.51 -23.80
C ALA A 191 6.27 -3.74 -24.56
N SER A 192 5.46 -4.58 -23.91
CA SER A 192 4.86 -5.76 -24.53
C SER A 192 3.95 -5.38 -25.69
N HIS A 193 3.17 -4.29 -25.55
CA HIS A 193 2.37 -3.71 -26.64
C HIS A 193 3.22 -3.22 -27.81
N ARG A 194 4.29 -2.45 -27.56
CA ARG A 194 5.20 -1.95 -28.61
C ARG A 194 5.86 -3.08 -29.41
N LEU A 195 6.17 -4.18 -28.74
CA LEU A 195 6.85 -5.33 -29.35
C LEU A 195 5.87 -6.39 -29.86
N ASN A 196 4.56 -6.16 -29.77
CA ASN A 196 3.51 -7.12 -30.12
C ASN A 196 3.73 -8.50 -29.49
N ALA A 197 4.16 -8.50 -28.22
CA ALA A 197 4.36 -9.69 -27.42
C ALA A 197 3.12 -9.97 -26.57
N SER A 198 2.75 -11.25 -26.49
CA SER A 198 1.58 -11.72 -25.72
C SER A 198 2.02 -12.76 -24.70
N PHE A 199 1.64 -12.55 -23.45
CA PHE A 199 1.88 -13.44 -22.32
C PHE A 199 0.60 -13.57 -21.50
N LEU A 200 0.49 -14.67 -20.75
CA LEU A 200 -0.49 -14.76 -19.69
C LEU A 200 0.13 -14.21 -18.40
N TRP A 201 -0.34 -13.06 -17.96
CA TRP A 201 0.20 -12.39 -16.77
C TRP A 201 -0.42 -12.97 -15.50
N VAL A 202 0.41 -13.25 -14.49
CA VAL A 202 -0.03 -13.56 -13.12
C VAL A 202 0.62 -12.53 -12.19
N ALA A 203 -0.12 -11.52 -11.75
CA ALA A 203 0.46 -10.35 -11.08
C ALA A 203 0.02 -10.19 -9.62
N SER A 204 0.95 -9.70 -8.80
CA SER A 204 0.75 -9.26 -7.41
C SER A 204 -0.13 -7.99 -7.28
N ASP A 205 -0.45 -7.60 -6.05
CA ASP A 205 -1.28 -6.43 -5.71
C ASP A 205 -0.70 -5.08 -6.13
N GLY A 206 0.60 -5.02 -6.48
CA GLY A 206 1.20 -3.86 -7.12
C GLY A 206 0.59 -3.55 -8.49
N TRP A 207 0.11 -4.56 -9.23
CA TRP A 207 -0.82 -4.37 -10.34
C TRP A 207 -2.25 -4.38 -9.81
N GLY A 208 -2.65 -5.45 -9.13
CA GLY A 208 -3.97 -5.56 -8.53
C GLY A 208 -5.12 -5.44 -9.56
N ALA A 209 -6.20 -4.78 -9.15
CA ALA A 209 -7.38 -4.50 -9.99
C ALA A 209 -7.40 -3.05 -10.51
N LEU A 210 -6.23 -2.45 -10.73
CA LEU A 210 -6.08 -1.04 -11.08
C LEU A 210 -6.27 -0.79 -12.59
N GLU A 211 -7.26 0.03 -12.97
CA GLU A 211 -7.51 0.38 -14.39
C GLU A 211 -6.40 1.25 -15.01
N ASN A 212 -5.71 2.07 -14.21
CA ASN A 212 -4.63 2.94 -14.70
C ASN A 212 -3.38 2.16 -15.16
N VAL A 213 -3.15 0.95 -14.64
CA VAL A 213 -2.03 0.08 -15.04
C VAL A 213 -2.22 -0.43 -16.48
N VAL A 214 -3.45 -0.79 -16.85
CA VAL A 214 -3.79 -1.38 -18.16
C VAL A 214 -4.21 -0.35 -19.20
N LYS A 215 -4.50 0.89 -18.80
CA LYS A 215 -5.01 1.95 -19.69
C LYS A 215 -4.10 2.17 -20.91
N GLY A 216 -4.65 1.95 -22.10
CA GLY A 216 -3.96 2.04 -23.40
C GLY A 216 -3.20 0.79 -23.82
N ASN A 217 -3.18 -0.26 -22.98
CA ASN A 217 -2.52 -1.54 -23.23
C ASN A 217 -3.48 -2.72 -22.98
N GLU A 218 -4.78 -2.50 -23.07
CA GLU A 218 -5.83 -3.43 -22.61
C GLU A 218 -5.74 -4.79 -23.32
N ARG A 219 -5.48 -4.81 -24.62
CA ARG A 219 -5.35 -6.05 -25.41
C ARG A 219 -4.20 -6.95 -24.98
N VAL A 220 -3.13 -6.36 -24.44
CA VAL A 220 -1.94 -7.13 -24.00
C VAL A 220 -2.11 -7.63 -22.58
N ALA A 221 -2.94 -6.94 -21.79
CA ALA A 221 -3.33 -7.36 -20.45
C ALA A 221 -4.50 -8.35 -20.45
N GLU A 222 -5.19 -8.54 -21.58
CA GLU A 222 -6.36 -9.42 -21.69
C GLU A 222 -6.02 -10.85 -21.25
N GLY A 223 -6.86 -11.42 -20.39
CA GLY A 223 -6.66 -12.73 -19.79
C GLY A 223 -5.77 -12.74 -18.55
N ALA A 224 -5.14 -11.62 -18.17
CA ALA A 224 -4.31 -11.55 -16.97
C ALA A 224 -5.07 -12.00 -15.72
N LEU A 225 -4.39 -12.75 -14.85
CA LEU A 225 -4.82 -13.05 -13.49
C LEU A 225 -4.07 -12.14 -12.52
N THR A 226 -4.78 -11.37 -11.72
CA THR A 226 -4.16 -10.47 -10.74
C THR A 226 -4.69 -10.76 -9.33
N ILE A 227 -3.82 -10.62 -8.35
CA ILE A 227 -4.15 -10.77 -6.94
C ILE A 227 -4.26 -9.39 -6.33
N GLU A 228 -5.23 -9.19 -5.46
CA GLU A 228 -5.37 -7.98 -4.65
C GLU A 228 -5.76 -8.38 -3.23
N LEU A 229 -5.36 -7.60 -2.25
CA LEU A 229 -5.85 -7.73 -0.89
C LEU A 229 -7.37 -7.72 -0.84
N SER A 230 -7.95 -8.65 -0.08
CA SER A 230 -9.40 -8.74 0.07
C SER A 230 -9.91 -7.57 0.91
N ALA A 231 -10.61 -6.66 0.24
CA ALA A 231 -11.24 -5.49 0.85
C ALA A 231 -12.69 -5.36 0.39
N TYR A 232 -13.48 -4.66 1.20
CA TYR A 232 -14.83 -4.22 0.84
C TYR A 232 -14.87 -2.69 0.62
N PRO A 233 -15.75 -2.19 -0.26
CA PRO A 233 -15.91 -0.75 -0.46
C PRO A 233 -16.56 -0.09 0.76
N ILE A 234 -16.11 1.11 1.12
CA ILE A 234 -16.67 1.91 2.22
C ILE A 234 -17.59 2.97 1.61
N ARG A 235 -18.91 2.74 1.70
CA ARG A 235 -19.91 3.58 1.03
C ARG A 235 -19.90 5.03 1.55
N GLU A 236 -19.62 5.20 2.83
CA GLU A 236 -19.49 6.48 3.51
C GLU A 236 -18.29 7.27 2.96
N PHE A 237 -17.18 6.59 2.70
CA PHE A 237 -15.99 7.19 2.07
C PHE A 237 -16.29 7.60 0.64
N ALA A 238 -16.97 6.75 -0.14
CA ALA A 238 -17.41 7.12 -1.48
C ALA A 238 -18.26 8.40 -1.46
N ARG A 239 -19.25 8.48 -0.55
CA ARG A 239 -20.07 9.69 -0.38
C ARG A 239 -19.24 10.91 0.04
N TYR A 240 -18.29 10.73 0.96
CA TYR A 240 -17.40 11.79 1.38
C TYR A 240 -16.56 12.31 0.21
N PHE A 241 -15.89 11.42 -0.52
CA PHE A 241 -14.93 11.77 -1.56
C PHE A 241 -15.58 12.46 -2.75
N VAL A 242 -16.74 11.98 -3.22
CA VAL A 242 -17.44 12.58 -4.37
C VAL A 242 -18.03 13.97 -4.08
N ASN A 243 -18.12 14.36 -2.81
CA ASN A 243 -18.58 15.69 -2.39
C ASN A 243 -17.43 16.70 -2.21
N LEU A 244 -16.18 16.30 -2.41
CA LEU A 244 -15.03 17.21 -2.31
C LEU A 244 -14.91 18.11 -3.56
N GLU A 245 -14.62 19.38 -3.33
CA GLU A 245 -14.42 20.40 -4.34
C GLU A 245 -13.20 21.28 -3.98
N PRO A 246 -12.52 21.90 -4.97
CA PRO A 246 -11.33 22.73 -4.73
C PRO A 246 -11.54 23.87 -3.73
N TYR A 247 -12.78 24.34 -3.58
CA TYR A 247 -13.15 25.46 -2.72
C TYR A 247 -13.54 25.04 -1.30
N ASN A 248 -14.03 23.80 -1.12
CA ASN A 248 -14.47 23.28 0.19
C ASN A 248 -13.41 22.43 0.90
N ASN A 249 -12.35 22.01 0.19
CA ASN A 249 -11.30 21.13 0.70
C ASN A 249 -9.94 21.83 0.80
N SER A 250 -9.91 23.04 1.36
CA SER A 250 -8.68 23.83 1.53
C SER A 250 -7.65 23.20 2.46
N ARG A 251 -8.08 22.28 3.34
CA ARG A 251 -7.20 21.51 4.24
C ARG A 251 -6.22 20.59 3.52
N ASN A 252 -6.51 20.19 2.27
CA ASN A 252 -5.63 19.35 1.48
C ASN A 252 -4.93 20.22 0.42
N SER A 253 -3.65 20.52 0.65
CA SER A 253 -2.81 21.35 -0.23
C SER A 253 -2.66 20.80 -1.64
N TRP A 254 -2.76 19.47 -1.82
CA TRP A 254 -2.63 18.80 -3.12
C TRP A 254 -3.94 18.68 -3.89
N PHE A 255 -5.09 19.07 -3.30
CA PHE A 255 -6.38 18.82 -3.92
C PHE A 255 -6.62 19.65 -5.19
N ARG A 256 -6.03 20.85 -5.27
CA ARG A 256 -6.10 21.71 -6.45
C ARG A 256 -5.36 21.10 -7.63
N GLU A 257 -4.13 20.64 -7.40
CA GLU A 257 -3.30 19.95 -8.40
C GLU A 257 -4.00 18.68 -8.92
N PHE A 258 -4.53 17.87 -7.99
CA PHE A 258 -5.34 16.70 -8.34
C PHE A 258 -6.52 17.05 -9.25
N TRP A 259 -7.26 18.12 -8.94
CA TRP A 259 -8.45 18.52 -9.71
C TRP A 259 -8.09 18.93 -11.14
N GLU A 260 -7.05 19.75 -11.29
CA GLU A 260 -6.55 20.21 -12.59
C GLU A 260 -6.05 19.03 -13.43
N GLN A 261 -5.30 18.11 -12.84
CA GLN A 261 -4.81 16.91 -13.51
C GLN A 261 -5.95 15.97 -13.92
N ARG A 262 -6.93 15.72 -13.03
CA ARG A 262 -8.02 14.77 -13.26
C ARG A 262 -8.99 15.20 -14.35
N PHE A 263 -9.27 16.51 -14.41
CA PHE A 263 -10.23 17.10 -15.34
C PHE A 263 -9.59 17.82 -16.52
N HIS A 264 -8.25 17.86 -16.58
CA HIS A 264 -7.48 18.60 -17.59
C HIS A 264 -7.97 20.05 -17.73
N CYS A 265 -8.10 20.73 -16.58
CA CYS A 265 -8.59 22.09 -16.48
C CYS A 265 -7.61 22.96 -15.67
N SER A 266 -7.80 24.28 -15.65
CA SER A 266 -7.03 25.20 -14.80
C SER A 266 -7.98 26.06 -13.95
N LEU A 267 -7.68 26.15 -12.65
CA LEU A 267 -8.41 26.94 -11.67
C LEU A 267 -8.16 28.44 -11.82
N GLN A 268 -7.06 28.84 -12.48
CA GLN A 268 -6.66 30.25 -12.65
C GLN A 268 -7.38 30.95 -13.81
N THR A 269 -7.75 30.23 -14.87
CA THR A 269 -8.22 30.81 -16.14
C THR A 269 -9.74 30.69 -16.36
N LEU A 270 -10.48 30.17 -15.38
CA LEU A 270 -11.92 29.79 -15.45
C LEU A 270 -12.24 28.71 -16.49
N ARG A 271 -12.33 27.45 -16.03
CA ARG A 271 -12.95 26.30 -16.73
C ARG A 271 -13.17 25.06 -15.84
N CYS A 272 -12.80 25.11 -14.56
CA CYS A 272 -12.89 23.95 -13.66
C CYS A 272 -14.23 23.83 -12.89
N GLU A 273 -15.01 24.92 -12.75
CA GLU A 273 -16.22 24.98 -11.91
C GLU A 273 -17.35 24.04 -12.35
N ARG A 274 -17.36 23.64 -13.63
CA ARG A 274 -18.38 22.74 -14.22
C ARG A 274 -18.19 21.27 -13.87
N TYR A 275 -17.00 20.89 -13.39
CA TYR A 275 -16.65 19.50 -13.10
C TYR A 275 -17.10 19.13 -11.70
N SER A 276 -17.35 17.84 -11.48
CA SER A 276 -17.71 17.31 -10.19
C SER A 276 -17.30 15.85 -10.13
N LEU A 277 -16.78 15.40 -8.99
CA LEU A 277 -16.49 13.99 -8.75
C LEU A 277 -17.76 13.13 -8.70
N LYS A 278 -18.95 13.75 -8.57
CA LYS A 278 -20.24 13.07 -8.70
C LYS A 278 -20.56 12.68 -10.15
N LYS A 279 -19.95 13.36 -11.14
CA LYS A 279 -20.17 13.09 -12.55
C LYS A 279 -19.23 11.98 -13.00
N GLY A 280 -19.77 10.78 -13.14
CA GLY A 280 -19.05 9.58 -13.59
C GLY A 280 -19.13 8.44 -12.58
N LYS A 281 -18.48 7.32 -12.91
CA LYS A 281 -18.35 6.19 -11.98
C LYS A 281 -17.18 6.48 -11.03
N PHE A 282 -17.48 6.63 -9.74
CA PHE A 282 -16.44 6.62 -8.70
C PHE A 282 -16.03 5.18 -8.44
N GLU A 283 -14.74 4.91 -8.55
CA GLU A 283 -14.15 3.62 -8.21
C GLU A 283 -13.24 3.85 -7.01
N GLN A 284 -13.59 3.20 -5.91
CA GLN A 284 -12.79 3.28 -4.69
C GLN A 284 -11.51 2.47 -4.89
N GLU A 285 -10.38 3.07 -4.52
CA GLU A 285 -9.09 2.35 -4.48
C GLU A 285 -9.18 1.18 -3.47
N SER A 286 -8.55 0.06 -3.82
CA SER A 286 -8.72 -1.24 -3.14
C SER A 286 -8.25 -1.21 -1.68
N LYS A 287 -7.29 -0.36 -1.34
CA LYS A 287 -6.65 -0.30 -0.03
C LYS A 287 -7.23 0.75 0.91
N ILE A 288 -8.26 1.51 0.50
CA ILE A 288 -8.96 2.48 1.35
C ILE A 288 -9.47 1.86 2.66
N MET A 289 -9.96 0.62 2.63
CA MET A 289 -10.37 -0.09 3.84
C MET A 289 -9.22 -0.21 4.85
N PHE A 290 -8.02 -0.55 4.38
CA PHE A 290 -6.83 -0.70 5.23
C PHE A 290 -6.33 0.64 5.76
N VAL A 291 -6.48 1.73 5.00
CA VAL A 291 -6.20 3.11 5.47
C VAL A 291 -7.10 3.46 6.65
N VAL A 292 -8.41 3.25 6.49
CA VAL A 292 -9.39 3.49 7.57
C VAL A 292 -9.08 2.61 8.77
N ASN A 293 -8.83 1.32 8.56
CA ASN A 293 -8.50 0.38 9.63
C ASN A 293 -7.22 0.78 10.37
N ALA A 294 -6.19 1.30 9.68
CA ALA A 294 -4.94 1.72 10.31
C ALA A 294 -5.13 2.94 11.22
N VAL A 295 -5.90 3.93 10.76
CA VAL A 295 -6.28 5.11 11.56
C VAL A 295 -7.10 4.69 12.78
N TYR A 296 -8.09 3.82 12.59
CA TYR A 296 -8.92 3.31 13.69
C TYR A 296 -8.11 2.46 14.66
N ALA A 297 -7.16 1.64 14.20
CA ALA A 297 -6.30 0.85 15.07
C ALA A 297 -5.47 1.75 16.00
N MET A 298 -4.89 2.84 15.47
CA MET A 298 -4.20 3.84 16.28
C MET A 298 -5.15 4.53 17.27
N ALA A 299 -6.36 4.89 16.84
CA ALA A 299 -7.37 5.52 17.70
C ALA A 299 -7.84 4.58 18.83
N HIS A 300 -8.11 3.31 18.53
CA HIS A 300 -8.48 2.29 19.51
C HIS A 300 -7.35 2.03 20.51
N ALA A 301 -6.09 1.96 20.04
CA ALA A 301 -4.93 1.84 20.92
C ALA A 301 -4.81 3.03 21.87
N LEU A 302 -4.95 4.26 21.36
CA LEU A 302 -4.92 5.48 22.17
C LEU A 302 -6.08 5.53 23.17
N HIS A 303 -7.28 5.13 22.74
CA HIS A 303 -8.45 5.06 23.60
C HIS A 303 -8.24 4.08 24.76
N ASN A 304 -7.73 2.88 24.47
CA ASN A 304 -7.44 1.88 25.49
C ASN A 304 -6.34 2.36 26.46
N MET A 305 -5.32 3.05 25.95
CA MET A 305 -4.28 3.67 26.78
C MET A 305 -4.82 4.79 27.66
N GLN A 306 -5.69 5.64 27.13
CA GLN A 306 -6.33 6.72 27.88
C GLN A 306 -7.20 6.17 29.01
N ARG A 307 -8.01 5.15 28.74
CA ARG A 307 -8.84 4.50 29.76
C ARG A 307 -8.01 3.85 30.86
N ALA A 308 -6.85 3.29 30.52
CA ALA A 308 -5.95 2.66 31.48
C ALA A 308 -5.17 3.66 32.34
N LEU A 309 -4.70 4.76 31.76
CA LEU A 309 -3.79 5.71 32.43
C LEU A 309 -4.48 6.94 33.01
N CYS A 310 -5.68 7.26 32.53
CA CYS A 310 -6.46 8.44 32.91
C CYS A 310 -7.90 8.09 33.30
N PRO A 311 -8.14 7.14 34.23
CA PRO A 311 -9.48 6.59 34.50
C PRO A 311 -10.51 7.62 35.00
N ASN A 312 -10.06 8.73 35.60
CA ASN A 312 -10.92 9.73 36.21
C ASN A 312 -11.38 10.84 35.26
N THR A 313 -10.94 10.84 34.00
CA THR A 313 -11.33 11.87 33.01
C THR A 313 -11.45 11.27 31.62
N THR A 314 -12.13 11.97 30.71
CA THR A 314 -12.12 11.66 29.27
C THR A 314 -11.04 12.45 28.52
N LYS A 315 -10.27 13.28 29.24
CA LYS A 315 -9.21 14.12 28.70
C LYS A 315 -7.86 13.38 28.78
N ILE A 316 -6.87 13.93 28.07
CA ILE A 316 -5.47 13.50 28.20
C ILE A 316 -4.93 14.04 29.52
N CYS A 317 -4.49 13.14 30.40
CA CYS A 317 -3.88 13.45 31.68
C CYS A 317 -2.34 13.44 31.60
N GLU A 318 -1.68 13.84 32.68
CA GLU A 318 -0.21 13.94 32.75
C GLU A 318 0.50 12.60 32.51
N ASN A 319 -0.13 11.46 32.82
CA ASN A 319 0.42 10.13 32.53
C ASN A 319 0.52 9.80 31.03
N MET A 320 -0.05 10.65 30.16
CA MET A 320 0.03 10.54 28.70
C MET A 320 0.77 11.72 28.06
N ARG A 321 1.46 12.56 28.86
CA ARG A 321 2.22 13.72 28.40
C ARG A 321 3.70 13.61 28.78
N PRO A 322 4.58 13.17 27.85
CA PRO A 322 4.28 12.58 26.55
C PRO A 322 3.88 11.10 26.64
N VAL A 323 3.32 10.56 25.56
CA VAL A 323 3.02 9.13 25.42
C VAL A 323 4.33 8.32 25.37
N ASN A 324 4.45 7.30 26.21
CA ASN A 324 5.56 6.34 26.13
C ASN A 324 5.35 5.42 24.92
N GLY A 325 6.07 5.67 23.83
CA GLY A 325 5.91 4.95 22.57
C GLY A 325 6.17 3.44 22.66
N LYS A 326 7.13 3.00 23.49
CA LYS A 326 7.41 1.56 23.72
C LYS A 326 6.20 0.85 24.34
N LYS A 327 5.63 1.45 25.39
CA LYS A 327 4.43 0.94 26.06
C LYS A 327 3.24 1.01 25.11
N PHE A 328 3.10 2.14 24.40
CA PHE A 328 2.01 2.36 23.46
C PHE A 328 1.96 1.29 22.36
N TYR A 329 3.10 0.95 21.75
CA TYR A 329 3.16 -0.10 20.73
C TYR A 329 2.86 -1.49 21.31
N LYS A 330 3.59 -1.92 22.35
CA LYS A 330 3.53 -3.31 22.85
C LYS A 330 2.25 -3.63 23.61
N ASP A 331 1.77 -2.69 24.41
CA ASP A 331 0.66 -2.95 25.33
C ASP A 331 -0.70 -2.54 24.76
N TYR A 332 -0.72 -1.70 23.72
CA TYR A 332 -1.98 -1.18 23.17
C TYR A 332 -2.11 -1.44 21.66
N ILE A 333 -1.17 -1.01 20.81
CA ILE A 333 -1.28 -1.21 19.35
C ILE A 333 -1.34 -2.70 19.02
N LEU A 334 -0.39 -3.51 19.48
CA LEU A 334 -0.39 -4.96 19.17
C LEU A 334 -1.55 -5.74 19.79
N LYS A 335 -2.29 -5.14 20.72
CA LYS A 335 -3.41 -5.77 21.43
C LYS A 335 -4.77 -5.21 21.00
N VAL A 336 -4.83 -4.37 19.97
CA VAL A 336 -6.13 -3.93 19.45
C VAL A 336 -6.86 -5.10 18.82
N GLN A 337 -8.14 -5.17 19.13
CA GLN A 337 -9.08 -6.10 18.52
C GLN A 337 -10.44 -5.42 18.51
N PHE A 338 -10.97 -5.17 17.31
CA PHE A 338 -12.26 -4.50 17.14
C PHE A 338 -12.88 -4.85 15.79
N ASP A 339 -14.22 -4.83 15.75
CA ASP A 339 -14.98 -4.95 14.52
C ASP A 339 -14.55 -3.87 13.53
N ALA A 340 -14.24 -4.28 12.30
CA ALA A 340 -13.73 -3.37 11.29
C ALA A 340 -14.77 -2.26 10.99
N PRO A 341 -14.38 -0.98 11.02
CA PRO A 341 -15.29 0.13 10.81
C PRO A 341 -15.88 0.09 9.40
N PHE A 342 -17.16 0.49 9.29
CA PHE A 342 -17.90 0.52 8.03
C PHE A 342 -17.97 -0.82 7.28
N ARG A 343 -17.71 -1.94 7.96
CA ARG A 343 -17.90 -3.28 7.38
C ARG A 343 -19.37 -3.53 7.03
N PRO A 344 -19.66 -4.29 5.96
CA PRO A 344 -21.01 -4.76 5.69
C PRO A 344 -21.58 -5.54 6.88
N GLN A 345 -22.88 -5.38 7.16
CA GLN A 345 -23.53 -5.97 8.35
C GLN A 345 -23.51 -7.50 8.37
N ASP A 346 -23.43 -8.12 7.20
CA ASP A 346 -23.36 -9.56 6.95
C ASP A 346 -21.94 -10.15 7.06
N THR A 347 -20.94 -9.31 7.38
CA THR A 347 -19.56 -9.77 7.58
C THR A 347 -19.21 -9.87 9.07
N SER A 348 -18.13 -10.56 9.39
CA SER A 348 -17.52 -10.60 10.73
C SER A 348 -16.07 -10.08 10.70
N SER A 349 -15.77 -9.16 9.77
CA SER A 349 -14.43 -8.62 9.59
C SER A 349 -13.95 -7.88 10.84
N GLU A 350 -12.79 -8.28 11.32
CA GLU A 350 -12.15 -7.75 12.53
C GLU A 350 -10.77 -7.19 12.19
N VAL A 351 -10.36 -6.12 12.88
CA VAL A 351 -9.01 -5.58 12.81
C VAL A 351 -8.23 -6.03 14.05
N ARG A 352 -7.18 -6.81 13.82
CA ARG A 352 -6.19 -7.21 14.82
C ARG A 352 -4.83 -7.43 14.15
N PHE A 353 -3.79 -7.49 14.96
CA PHE A 353 -2.44 -7.82 14.52
C PHE A 353 -1.98 -9.14 15.11
N ASP A 354 -1.08 -9.83 14.42
CA ASP A 354 -0.35 -10.95 15.00
C ASP A 354 0.81 -10.46 15.90
N LYS A 355 1.60 -11.41 16.42
CA LYS A 355 2.77 -11.10 17.27
C LYS A 355 3.87 -10.30 16.54
N TYR A 356 3.85 -10.29 15.22
CA TYR A 356 4.73 -9.51 14.35
C TYR A 356 4.02 -8.25 13.82
N GLY A 357 2.92 -7.81 14.42
CA GLY A 357 2.26 -6.59 13.98
C GLY A 357 1.66 -6.69 12.57
N ASP A 358 1.50 -7.89 12.01
CA ASP A 358 0.98 -8.12 10.68
C ASP A 358 -0.54 -8.31 10.68
N GLY A 359 -1.20 -7.82 9.63
CA GLY A 359 -2.62 -8.05 9.40
C GLY A 359 -2.92 -9.47 8.90
N ILE A 360 -4.19 -9.88 8.97
CA ILE A 360 -4.63 -11.21 8.55
C ILE A 360 -4.72 -11.29 7.02
N GLY A 361 -4.18 -12.36 6.44
CA GLY A 361 -4.09 -12.55 4.99
C GLY A 361 -5.33 -13.14 4.33
N HIS A 362 -6.02 -12.32 3.53
CA HIS A 362 -7.04 -12.77 2.57
C HIS A 362 -6.86 -12.00 1.27
N TYR A 363 -6.98 -12.69 0.13
CA TYR A 363 -6.78 -12.11 -1.18
C TYR A 363 -7.94 -12.43 -2.11
N ASN A 364 -8.28 -11.50 -2.98
CA ASN A 364 -9.18 -11.71 -4.11
C ASN A 364 -8.36 -11.96 -5.36
N ILE A 365 -8.88 -12.82 -6.24
CA ILE A 365 -8.27 -13.13 -7.53
C ILE A 365 -9.17 -12.56 -8.61
N PHE A 366 -8.58 -11.75 -9.48
CA PHE A 366 -9.26 -11.09 -10.58
C PHE A 366 -8.74 -11.61 -11.91
N ASN A 367 -9.62 -11.62 -12.90
CA ASN A 367 -9.25 -11.85 -14.29
C ASN A 367 -9.61 -10.61 -15.11
N PHE A 368 -8.71 -10.16 -15.98
CA PHE A 368 -8.93 -9.00 -16.84
C PHE A 368 -9.59 -9.43 -18.17
N GLN A 369 -10.83 -9.02 -18.37
CA GLN A 369 -11.71 -9.56 -19.42
C GLN A 369 -12.26 -8.47 -20.32
N SER A 370 -12.44 -8.80 -21.60
CA SER A 370 -13.25 -8.03 -22.54
C SER A 370 -14.67 -8.59 -22.57
N VAL A 371 -15.64 -7.83 -22.05
CA VAL A 371 -17.07 -8.18 -22.12
C VAL A 371 -17.77 -7.12 -22.96
N ASN A 372 -18.35 -7.54 -24.10
CA ASN A 372 -19.03 -6.65 -25.06
C ASN A 372 -18.14 -5.47 -25.54
N GLY A 373 -16.85 -5.73 -25.76
CA GLY A 373 -15.88 -4.74 -26.20
C GLY A 373 -15.42 -3.77 -25.11
N LYS A 374 -15.84 -3.96 -23.85
CA LYS A 374 -15.37 -3.20 -22.69
C LYS A 374 -14.49 -4.06 -21.81
N PHE A 375 -13.29 -3.57 -21.53
CA PHE A 375 -12.36 -4.23 -20.62
C PHE A 375 -12.68 -3.90 -19.15
N SER A 376 -12.61 -4.91 -18.28
CA SER A 376 -12.77 -4.74 -16.83
C SER A 376 -12.20 -5.92 -16.05
N TYR A 377 -11.89 -5.70 -14.78
CA TYR A 377 -11.54 -6.79 -13.86
C TYR A 377 -12.80 -7.46 -13.32
N ARG A 378 -12.81 -8.79 -13.39
CA ARG A 378 -13.85 -9.63 -12.79
C ARG A 378 -13.23 -10.46 -11.68
N LYS A 379 -13.82 -10.45 -10.49
CA LYS A 379 -13.42 -11.38 -9.42
C LYS A 379 -13.77 -12.80 -9.86
N VAL A 380 -12.76 -13.67 -9.92
CA VAL A 380 -12.89 -15.09 -10.32
C VAL A 380 -12.58 -16.04 -9.17
N GLY A 381 -12.14 -15.54 -8.03
CA GLY A 381 -11.93 -16.36 -6.85
C GLY A 381 -11.33 -15.60 -5.69
N TYR A 382 -10.84 -16.34 -4.70
CA TYR A 382 -10.17 -15.80 -3.53
C TYR A 382 -9.20 -16.83 -2.93
N TRP A 383 -8.30 -16.34 -2.09
CA TRP A 383 -7.34 -17.13 -1.34
C TRP A 383 -7.39 -16.71 0.13
N GLY A 384 -7.68 -17.68 1.01
CA GLY A 384 -7.70 -17.52 2.46
C GLY A 384 -6.72 -18.51 3.09
N GLU A 385 -7.22 -19.65 3.56
CA GLU A 385 -6.34 -20.79 3.90
C GLU A 385 -5.98 -21.61 2.65
N ASP A 386 -6.95 -21.76 1.75
CA ASP A 386 -6.85 -22.47 0.48
C ASP A 386 -7.28 -21.59 -0.71
N LEU A 387 -6.87 -22.01 -1.92
CA LEU A 387 -7.27 -21.40 -3.17
C LEU A 387 -8.67 -21.86 -3.60
N ILE A 388 -9.57 -20.91 -3.87
CA ILE A 388 -10.89 -21.17 -4.44
C ILE A 388 -11.07 -20.32 -5.70
N LEU A 389 -11.27 -20.98 -6.85
CA LEU A 389 -11.46 -20.36 -8.16
C LEU A 389 -12.74 -20.86 -8.82
N SER A 390 -13.50 -19.94 -9.42
CA SER A 390 -14.62 -20.23 -10.32
C SER A 390 -14.11 -20.23 -11.76
N THR A 391 -13.70 -21.40 -12.27
CA THR A 391 -13.13 -21.54 -13.61
C THR A 391 -14.09 -21.15 -14.73
N ASP A 392 -15.41 -21.29 -14.53
CA ASP A 392 -16.43 -20.85 -15.49
C ASP A 392 -16.42 -19.34 -15.73
N LEU A 393 -15.78 -18.59 -14.82
CA LEU A 393 -15.63 -17.15 -14.94
C LEU A 393 -14.33 -16.76 -15.64
N ILE A 394 -13.45 -17.70 -16.00
CA ILE A 394 -12.17 -17.44 -16.67
C ILE A 394 -12.32 -17.87 -18.15
N PRO A 395 -12.22 -16.94 -19.12
CA PRO A 395 -12.48 -17.20 -20.54
C PRO A 395 -11.48 -18.15 -21.21
#